data_AF-Q21QH1-F1
#
_entry.id   AF-Q21QH1-F1
#
_cell.length_a   1.000
_cell.length_b   1.000
_cell.length_c   1.000
_cell.angle_alpha   90.00
_cell.angle_beta   90.00
_cell.angle_gamma   90.00
#
_symmetry.space_group_name_H-M   'P 1'
#
loop_
_entity.id
_entity.type
_entity.pdbx_description
1 polymer ?
#
loop_
_entity_poly.entity_id
_entity_poly.type
_entity_poly.pdbx_seq_one_letter_code
_entity_poly.pdbx_strand_id
1 'polypeptide(L)'
;MAVSCLFTAARGERKIYGKLTPVYCEANLEVYFKGEELREDTDKLVWLQLMHMARGRTFNEEDQVEVTFTANRFLNDLGWDNSGACYKRLSDALDRLQNAQIKVMGKRNGRKTGWITMSYVSNVAVGHIAGKAMNKVGPNTRWTVRMDHFAAHMYQAGMIEIKSDQQYKELRTMSRKILDMVLASPTDLISIHRDDFIKFLGLNPTNIRSAKQNIKVALEELRSPGYIHHFAFDAANVLHINRTAEAPINRGTPPNIRIHKAPEMENN
;
A
#
# COMPACT_ATOMS: atom_id res chain seq x y z
N MET A 1 -6.72 7.19 7.35
CA MET A 1 -5.52 6.34 7.09
C MET A 1 -4.38 7.28 6.75
N ALA A 2 -3.21 7.13 7.35
CA ALA A 2 -2.08 7.99 7.02
C ALA A 2 -1.56 7.66 5.61
N VAL A 3 -1.46 8.67 4.76
CA VAL A 3 -1.00 8.53 3.39
C VAL A 3 0.53 8.47 3.39
N SER A 4 1.13 7.37 2.91
CA SER A 4 2.58 7.16 2.88
C SER A 4 3.12 6.69 1.52
N CYS A 5 4.42 6.88 1.32
CA CYS A 5 5.17 6.44 0.15
C CYS A 5 5.67 4.97 0.26
N LEU A 6 5.03 4.13 1.08
CA LEU A 6 5.47 2.74 1.25
C LEU A 6 5.42 1.92 -0.04
N PHE A 7 4.35 2.09 -0.83
CA PHE A 7 4.24 1.53 -2.18
C PHE A 7 4.46 2.63 -3.21
N THR A 8 5.48 2.54 -4.06
CA THR A 8 5.83 3.60 -5.02
C THR A 8 5.20 3.37 -6.39
N ALA A 9 4.95 4.47 -7.10
CA ALA A 9 4.52 4.43 -8.51
C ALA A 9 5.71 4.54 -9.49
N ALA A 10 6.94 4.44 -8.98
CA ALA A 10 8.13 4.49 -9.81
C ALA A 10 8.27 3.23 -10.68
N ARG A 11 9.09 3.34 -11.73
CA ARG A 11 9.34 2.30 -12.74
C ARG A 11 10.83 2.03 -12.85
N GLY A 12 11.17 0.87 -13.40
CA GLY A 12 12.55 0.43 -13.55
C GLY A 12 13.08 -0.27 -12.31
N GLU A 13 14.40 -0.22 -12.14
CA GLU A 13 15.10 -0.88 -11.04
C GLU A 13 14.56 -0.42 -9.68
N ARG A 14 14.41 -1.38 -8.77
CA ARG A 14 13.91 -1.14 -7.42
C ARG A 14 15.05 -0.67 -6.53
N LYS A 15 14.76 0.29 -5.65
CA LYS A 15 15.72 0.71 -4.63
C LYS A 15 15.83 -0.36 -3.54
N ILE A 16 17.03 -0.57 -3.01
CA ILE A 16 17.28 -1.42 -1.86
C ILE A 16 17.65 -0.55 -0.66
N TYR A 17 16.87 -0.65 0.41
CA TYR A 17 17.07 0.07 1.66
C TYR A 17 17.72 -0.86 2.68
N GLY A 18 19.05 -0.85 2.77
CA GLY A 18 19.81 -1.72 3.69
C GLY A 18 19.60 -1.41 5.18
N LYS A 19 19.10 -0.23 5.52
CA LYS A 19 18.76 0.21 6.88
C LYS A 19 17.44 0.97 6.89
N LEU A 20 16.82 1.08 8.06
CA LEU A 20 15.60 1.89 8.26
C LEU A 20 15.86 3.33 7.82
N THR A 21 15.24 3.70 6.70
CA THR A 21 15.42 4.98 6.03
C THR A 21 14.08 5.71 6.04
N PRO A 22 14.05 7.02 6.36
CA PRO A 22 12.80 7.77 6.35
C PRO A 22 12.20 7.78 4.94
N VAL A 23 10.91 7.50 4.87
CA VAL A 23 10.11 7.62 3.65
C VAL A 23 9.07 8.72 3.85
N TYR A 24 8.64 9.32 2.75
CA TYR A 24 7.63 10.38 2.80
C TYR A 24 6.31 9.85 3.38
N CYS A 25 5.75 10.58 4.34
CA CYS A 25 4.44 10.34 4.94
C CYS A 25 3.82 11.65 5.41
N GLU A 26 2.52 11.61 5.71
CA GLU A 26 1.77 12.74 6.25
C GLU A 26 2.33 13.29 7.58
N ALA A 27 2.13 14.58 7.84
CA ALA A 27 2.84 15.38 8.84
C ALA A 27 2.82 14.86 10.30
N ASN A 28 1.81 14.07 10.68
CA ASN A 28 1.65 13.59 12.06
C ASN A 28 2.34 12.24 12.34
N LEU A 29 2.99 11.64 11.34
CA LEU A 29 3.76 10.41 11.49
C LEU A 29 5.20 10.59 11.00
N GLU A 30 6.09 9.72 11.46
CA GLU A 30 7.33 9.41 10.76
C GLU A 30 7.30 7.94 10.35
N VAL A 31 7.55 7.66 9.08
CA VAL A 31 7.60 6.29 8.57
C VAL A 31 9.02 6.01 8.08
N TYR A 32 9.56 4.87 8.49
CA TYR A 32 10.86 4.37 8.06
C TYR A 32 10.67 3.01 7.41
N PHE A 33 11.47 2.76 6.37
CA PHE A 33 11.42 1.54 5.60
C PHE A 33 12.81 0.91 5.48
N LYS A 34 12.86 -0.42 5.55
CA LYS A 34 14.02 -1.26 5.23
C LYS A 34 13.53 -2.43 4.38
N GLY A 35 14.33 -2.83 3.39
CA GLY A 35 14.01 -3.88 2.44
C GLY A 35 14.09 -3.39 1.00
N GLU A 36 13.62 -4.21 0.07
CA GLU A 36 13.46 -3.80 -1.33
C GLU A 36 12.21 -2.93 -1.50
N GLU A 37 12.30 -1.89 -2.33
CA GLU A 37 11.19 -0.99 -2.65
C GLU A 37 9.93 -1.74 -3.05
N LEU A 38 8.80 -1.42 -2.41
CA LEU A 38 7.49 -1.98 -2.76
C LEU A 38 6.83 -1.12 -3.85
N ARG A 39 6.17 -1.77 -4.80
CA ARG A 39 5.51 -1.13 -5.95
C ARG A 39 3.99 -1.21 -5.85
N GLU A 40 3.37 -0.16 -6.32
CA GLU A 40 1.93 0.03 -6.37
C GLU A 40 1.22 -0.93 -7.33
N ASP A 41 1.87 -1.34 -8.44
CA ASP A 41 1.30 -2.21 -9.47
C ASP A 41 1.60 -3.70 -9.28
N THR A 42 2.40 -4.07 -8.28
CA THR A 42 2.67 -5.47 -7.94
C THR A 42 2.35 -5.76 -6.50
N ASP A 43 3.14 -5.24 -5.58
CA ASP A 43 3.18 -5.68 -4.19
C ASP A 43 1.94 -5.21 -3.44
N LYS A 44 1.47 -4.00 -3.76
CA LYS A 44 0.23 -3.49 -3.19
C LYS A 44 -1.01 -4.26 -3.66
N LEU A 45 -1.09 -4.63 -4.93
CA LEU A 45 -2.23 -5.40 -5.44
C LEU A 45 -2.29 -6.78 -4.78
N VAL A 46 -1.14 -7.44 -4.61
CA VAL A 46 -1.04 -8.69 -3.84
C VAL A 46 -1.50 -8.47 -2.41
N TRP A 47 -0.99 -7.44 -1.71
CA TRP A 47 -1.41 -7.11 -0.35
C TRP A 47 -2.93 -6.87 -0.23
N LEU A 48 -3.50 -6.06 -1.13
CA LEU A 48 -4.93 -5.76 -1.14
C LEU A 48 -5.79 -6.99 -1.41
N GLN A 49 -5.35 -7.90 -2.28
CA GLN A 49 -6.05 -9.16 -2.53
C GLN A 49 -5.99 -10.07 -1.29
N LEU A 50 -4.86 -10.14 -0.58
CA LEU A 50 -4.78 -10.86 0.69
C LEU A 50 -5.75 -10.28 1.72
N MET A 51 -5.80 -8.94 1.85
CA MET A 51 -6.74 -8.23 2.72
C MET A 51 -8.19 -8.52 2.34
N HIS A 52 -8.51 -8.53 1.04
CA HIS A 52 -9.85 -8.87 0.55
C HIS A 52 -10.23 -10.31 0.89
N MET A 53 -9.31 -11.26 0.76
CA MET A 53 -9.53 -12.66 1.14
C MET A 53 -9.68 -12.84 2.66
N ALA A 54 -9.04 -11.99 3.46
CA ALA A 54 -9.15 -11.97 4.91
C ALA A 54 -10.38 -11.22 5.44
N ARG A 55 -11.19 -10.60 4.57
CA ARG A 55 -12.35 -9.80 4.99
C ARG A 55 -13.34 -10.62 5.82
N GLY A 56 -13.98 -9.96 6.79
CA GLY A 56 -14.92 -10.61 7.71
C GLY A 56 -14.26 -11.39 8.85
N ARG A 57 -12.93 -11.47 8.89
CA ARG A 57 -12.19 -12.00 10.05
C ARG A 57 -11.91 -10.87 11.04
N THR A 58 -11.95 -11.19 12.33
CA THR A 58 -11.47 -10.29 13.38
C THR A 58 -9.95 -10.20 13.28
N PHE A 59 -9.46 -8.98 13.00
CA PHE A 59 -8.06 -8.65 13.20
C PHE A 59 -7.93 -8.27 14.69
N ASN A 60 -7.69 -9.24 15.57
CA ASN A 60 -7.29 -8.95 16.95
C ASN A 60 -5.86 -9.51 17.13
N GLU A 61 -5.15 -9.08 18.18
CA GLU A 61 -3.75 -9.47 18.41
C GLU A 61 -3.59 -10.99 18.65
N GLU A 62 -4.68 -11.68 18.99
CA GLU A 62 -4.71 -13.11 19.31
C GLU A 62 -4.97 -13.99 18.07
N ASP A 63 -5.75 -13.50 17.10
CA ASP A 63 -6.12 -14.20 15.87
C ASP A 63 -5.08 -13.96 14.78
N GLN A 64 -4.33 -15.01 14.46
CA GLN A 64 -3.44 -15.00 13.30
C GLN A 64 -4.27 -14.88 12.01
N VAL A 65 -4.08 -13.79 11.27
CA VAL A 65 -4.76 -13.59 9.99
C VAL A 65 -4.05 -14.38 8.91
N GLU A 66 -4.60 -15.56 8.61
CA GLU A 66 -4.04 -16.48 7.62
C GLU A 66 -5.00 -16.70 6.46
N VAL A 67 -4.49 -16.57 5.23
CA VAL A 67 -5.25 -16.83 4.00
C VAL A 67 -4.60 -17.95 3.20
N THR A 68 -5.42 -18.87 2.69
CA THR A 68 -4.96 -19.98 1.85
C THR A 68 -5.57 -19.88 0.46
N PHE A 69 -4.75 -20.07 -0.58
CA PHE A 69 -5.19 -20.02 -1.97
C PHE A 69 -4.34 -20.92 -2.87
N THR A 70 -4.84 -21.18 -4.07
CA THR A 70 -4.01 -21.71 -5.17
C THR A 70 -3.48 -20.55 -6.01
N ALA A 71 -2.25 -20.68 -6.51
CA ALA A 71 -1.62 -19.61 -7.26
C ALA A 71 -2.43 -19.19 -8.49
N ASN A 72 -2.99 -20.15 -9.25
CA ASN A 72 -3.85 -19.87 -10.41
C ASN A 72 -5.07 -19.02 -10.02
N ARG A 73 -5.78 -19.39 -8.94
CA ARG A 73 -6.96 -18.63 -8.51
C ARG A 73 -6.59 -17.19 -8.14
N PHE A 74 -5.49 -17.03 -7.41
CA PHE A 74 -5.02 -15.71 -6.98
C PHE A 74 -4.61 -14.83 -8.16
N LEU A 75 -3.92 -15.37 -9.17
CA LEU A 75 -3.58 -14.64 -10.39
C LEU A 75 -4.83 -14.20 -11.16
N ASN A 76 -5.81 -15.09 -11.31
CA ASN A 76 -7.08 -14.75 -11.97
C ASN A 76 -7.82 -13.64 -11.22
N ASP A 77 -7.86 -13.68 -9.88
CA ASP A 77 -8.49 -12.64 -9.07
C ASP A 77 -7.75 -11.28 -9.20
N LEU A 78 -6.45 -11.30 -9.49
CA LEU A 78 -5.66 -10.10 -9.82
C LEU A 78 -5.79 -9.64 -11.29
N GLY A 79 -6.44 -10.42 -12.15
CA GLY A 79 -6.47 -10.18 -13.59
C GLY A 79 -5.11 -10.38 -14.28
N TRP A 80 -4.21 -11.16 -13.68
CA TRP A 80 -2.93 -11.52 -14.29
C TRP A 80 -3.07 -12.80 -15.12
N ASP A 81 -2.23 -12.94 -16.15
CA ASP A 81 -2.19 -14.17 -16.94
C ASP A 81 -1.61 -15.36 -16.13
N ASN A 82 -1.79 -16.57 -16.67
CA ASN A 82 -1.31 -17.81 -16.05
C ASN A 82 0.09 -18.22 -16.54
N SER A 83 0.94 -17.26 -16.90
CA SER A 83 2.32 -17.54 -17.32
C SER A 83 3.25 -17.80 -16.13
N GLY A 84 4.35 -18.52 -16.38
CA GLY A 84 5.42 -18.71 -15.40
C GLY A 84 5.99 -17.40 -14.85
N ALA A 85 5.99 -16.33 -15.66
CA ALA A 85 6.44 -15.00 -15.25
C ALA A 85 5.51 -14.38 -14.21
N CYS A 86 4.20 -14.54 -14.34
CA CYS A 86 3.22 -14.05 -13.35
C CYS A 86 3.27 -14.83 -12.04
N TYR A 87 3.50 -16.15 -12.09
CA TYR A 87 3.76 -16.94 -10.88
C TYR A 87 5.03 -16.48 -10.15
N LYS A 88 6.11 -16.24 -10.88
CA LYS A 88 7.34 -15.68 -10.31
C LYS A 88 7.09 -14.29 -9.72
N ARG A 89 6.36 -13.43 -10.42
CA ARG A 89 5.98 -12.07 -9.96
C ARG A 89 5.23 -12.11 -8.63
N LEU A 90 4.29 -13.03 -8.47
CA LEU A 90 3.57 -13.25 -7.20
C LEU A 90 4.52 -13.69 -6.09
N SER A 91 5.38 -14.66 -6.37
CA SER A 91 6.39 -15.15 -5.41
C SER A 91 7.32 -14.02 -4.96
N ASP A 92 7.88 -13.27 -5.89
CA ASP A 92 8.78 -12.15 -5.60
C ASP A 92 8.06 -11.04 -4.80
N ALA A 93 6.77 -10.81 -5.08
CA ALA A 93 5.97 -9.83 -4.34
C ALA A 93 5.74 -10.26 -2.89
N LEU A 94 5.43 -11.52 -2.65
CA LEU A 94 5.26 -12.06 -1.30
C LEU A 94 6.59 -12.05 -0.53
N ASP A 95 7.71 -12.39 -1.17
CA ASP A 95 9.03 -12.30 -0.56
C ASP A 95 9.38 -10.85 -0.15
N ARG A 96 9.12 -9.87 -1.03
CA ARG A 96 9.29 -8.45 -0.68
C ARG A 96 8.39 -7.99 0.46
N LEU A 97 7.11 -8.38 0.46
CA LEU A 97 6.17 -8.06 1.54
C LEU A 97 6.57 -8.70 2.87
N GLN A 98 7.19 -9.88 2.83
CA GLN A 98 7.68 -10.59 4.00
C GLN A 98 8.97 -9.98 4.55
N ASN A 99 9.92 -9.61 3.68
CA ASN A 99 11.22 -9.05 4.05
C ASN A 99 11.19 -7.53 4.29
N ALA A 100 10.08 -6.86 3.99
CA ALA A 100 9.88 -5.44 4.29
C ALA A 100 9.75 -5.21 5.80
N GLN A 101 10.54 -4.29 6.33
CA GLN A 101 10.40 -3.80 7.70
C GLN A 101 9.96 -2.34 7.67
N ILE A 102 8.85 -2.06 8.35
CA ILE A 102 8.23 -0.73 8.44
C ILE A 102 8.26 -0.32 9.91
N LYS A 103 8.78 0.87 10.18
CA LYS A 103 8.67 1.50 11.49
C LYS A 103 7.82 2.76 11.38
N VAL A 104 6.72 2.80 12.12
CA VAL A 104 5.83 3.97 12.19
C VAL A 104 6.00 4.60 13.57
N MET A 105 6.27 5.90 13.62
CA MET A 105 6.37 6.67 14.85
C MET A 105 5.30 7.76 14.87
N GLY A 106 4.52 7.79 15.94
CA GLY A 106 3.49 8.80 16.16
C GLY A 106 4.09 10.13 16.62
N LYS A 107 3.55 11.24 16.12
CA LYS A 107 3.83 12.59 16.63
C LYS A 107 2.56 13.23 17.17
N ARG A 108 2.68 13.86 18.34
CA ARG A 108 1.65 14.75 18.89
C ARG A 108 2.32 16.03 19.38
N ASN A 109 1.87 17.18 18.88
CA ASN A 109 2.44 18.50 19.19
C ASN A 109 3.97 18.53 18.99
N GLY A 110 4.45 17.93 17.90
CA GLY A 110 5.88 17.84 17.57
C GLY A 110 6.69 16.85 18.40
N ARG A 111 6.09 16.18 19.41
CA ARG A 111 6.78 15.19 20.26
C ARG A 111 6.45 13.77 19.82
N LYS A 112 7.45 12.89 19.87
CA LYS A 112 7.28 11.46 19.60
C LYS A 112 6.46 10.83 20.73
N THR A 113 5.37 10.16 20.38
CA THR A 113 4.46 9.54 21.36
C THR A 113 4.67 8.03 21.52
N GLY A 114 5.40 7.42 20.58
CA GLY A 114 5.80 6.02 20.58
C GLY A 114 5.95 5.50 19.17
N TRP A 115 6.32 4.23 19.03
CA TRP A 115 6.57 3.62 17.73
C TRP A 115 6.10 2.17 17.69
N ILE A 116 5.90 1.70 16.47
CA ILE A 116 5.64 0.32 16.16
C ILE A 116 6.51 -0.11 14.98
N THR A 117 6.96 -1.36 15.00
CA THR A 117 7.69 -1.96 13.89
C THR A 117 6.92 -3.19 13.43
N MET A 118 6.72 -3.33 12.13
CA MET A 118 5.92 -4.39 11.51
C MET A 118 6.50 -4.79 10.15
N SER A 119 6.06 -5.94 9.63
CA SER A 119 6.12 -6.26 8.19
C SER A 119 4.70 -6.25 7.60
N TYR A 120 4.53 -6.55 6.32
CA TYR A 120 3.19 -6.82 5.78
C TYR A 120 2.81 -8.30 5.94
N VAL A 121 3.73 -9.19 5.57
CA VAL A 121 3.57 -10.63 5.67
C VAL A 121 4.53 -11.15 6.74
N SER A 122 4.02 -11.93 7.69
CA SER A 122 4.83 -12.52 8.75
C SER A 122 5.34 -13.91 8.37
N ASN A 123 4.57 -14.67 7.59
CA ASN A 123 4.96 -15.99 7.13
C ASN A 123 4.33 -16.34 5.77
N VAL A 124 5.08 -17.10 4.97
CA VAL A 124 4.61 -17.71 3.73
C VAL A 124 4.95 -19.20 3.77
N ALA A 125 3.94 -20.05 3.67
CA ALA A 125 4.09 -21.49 3.51
C ALA A 125 3.62 -21.91 2.12
N VAL A 126 4.46 -22.65 1.40
CA VAL A 126 4.20 -23.12 0.04
C VAL A 126 4.08 -24.64 0.06
N GLY A 127 2.87 -25.13 -0.23
CA GLY A 127 2.56 -26.55 -0.35
C GLY A 127 2.39 -26.96 -1.81
N HIS A 128 2.87 -28.15 -2.15
CA HIS A 128 2.63 -28.77 -3.44
C HIS A 128 1.63 -29.92 -3.28
N ILE A 129 0.77 -30.11 -4.27
CA ILE A 129 -0.01 -31.35 -4.37
C ILE A 129 0.98 -32.50 -4.58
N ALA A 130 0.79 -33.60 -3.86
CA ALA A 130 1.64 -34.78 -3.92
C ALA A 130 1.93 -35.22 -5.37
N GLY A 131 3.20 -35.51 -5.68
CA GLY A 131 3.63 -36.00 -7.00
C GLY A 131 4.13 -34.92 -7.99
N LYS A 132 4.18 -33.63 -7.63
CA LYS A 132 4.83 -32.59 -8.43
C LYS A 132 6.11 -32.08 -7.78
N ALA A 133 7.12 -31.78 -8.60
CA ALA A 133 8.41 -31.31 -8.13
C ALA A 133 8.28 -29.99 -7.32
N MET A 134 8.94 -29.94 -6.15
CA MET A 134 8.89 -28.84 -5.18
C MET A 134 9.58 -27.55 -5.64
N ASN A 135 10.28 -27.60 -6.78
CA ASN A 135 11.19 -26.55 -7.24
C ASN A 135 10.57 -25.56 -8.25
N LYS A 136 9.28 -25.68 -8.58
CA LYS A 136 8.58 -24.69 -9.42
C LYS A 136 7.20 -24.34 -8.86
N VAL A 137 6.99 -23.04 -8.63
CA VAL A 137 5.65 -22.48 -8.41
C VAL A 137 4.85 -22.65 -9.70
N GLY A 138 3.67 -23.24 -9.58
CA GLY A 138 2.77 -23.49 -10.71
C GLY A 138 1.30 -23.31 -10.32
N PRO A 139 0.37 -23.59 -11.24
CA PRO A 139 -1.05 -23.26 -11.08
C PRO A 139 -1.70 -23.89 -9.84
N ASN A 140 -1.25 -25.10 -9.48
CA ASN A 140 -1.81 -25.88 -8.37
C ASN A 140 -1.00 -25.74 -7.08
N THR A 141 0.02 -24.89 -7.06
CA THR A 141 0.77 -24.62 -5.83
C THR A 141 -0.17 -23.93 -4.84
N ARG A 142 -0.27 -24.51 -3.65
CA ARG A 142 -1.07 -23.97 -2.55
C ARG A 142 -0.19 -23.08 -1.70
N TRP A 143 -0.66 -21.87 -1.46
CA TRP A 143 0.02 -20.89 -0.63
C TRP A 143 -0.83 -20.64 0.60
N THR A 144 -0.17 -20.60 1.75
CA THR A 144 -0.74 -20.14 3.01
C THR A 144 0.08 -18.94 3.43
N VAL A 145 -0.57 -17.78 3.54
CA VAL A 145 0.08 -16.51 3.84
C VAL A 145 -0.48 -15.98 5.15
N ARG A 146 0.41 -15.71 6.10
CA ARG A 146 0.08 -15.08 7.37
C ARG A 146 0.42 -13.61 7.30
N MET A 147 -0.56 -12.78 7.61
CA MET A 147 -0.47 -11.33 7.55
C MET A 147 -0.09 -10.76 8.91
N ASP A 148 0.67 -9.66 8.91
CA ASP A 148 0.91 -8.88 10.12
C ASP A 148 -0.38 -8.11 10.49
N HIS A 149 -0.83 -8.28 11.74
CA HIS A 149 -2.09 -7.70 12.19
C HIS A 149 -2.06 -6.18 12.24
N PHE A 150 -0.94 -5.55 12.61
CA PHE A 150 -0.82 -4.10 12.63
C PHE A 150 -0.84 -3.53 11.21
N ALA A 151 -0.15 -4.20 10.28
CA ALA A 151 -0.22 -3.82 8.88
C ALA A 151 -1.64 -3.97 8.32
N ALA A 152 -2.34 -5.05 8.68
CA ALA A 152 -3.74 -5.25 8.30
C ALA A 152 -4.66 -4.16 8.88
N HIS A 153 -4.47 -3.77 10.15
CA HIS A 153 -5.22 -2.69 10.80
C HIS A 153 -5.03 -1.31 10.16
N MET A 154 -3.90 -1.06 9.50
CA MET A 154 -3.72 0.19 8.75
C MET A 154 -4.74 0.32 7.60
N TYR A 155 -5.27 -0.80 7.10
CA TYR A 155 -6.26 -0.86 6.03
C TYR A 155 -7.68 -0.94 6.58
N GLN A 156 -8.38 0.20 6.57
CA GLN A 156 -9.80 0.27 6.96
C GLN A 156 -10.68 -0.51 5.96
N ALA A 157 -11.68 -1.23 6.49
CA ALA A 157 -12.51 -2.18 5.74
C ALA A 157 -13.06 -1.65 4.41
N GLY A 158 -13.57 -0.42 4.34
CA GLY A 158 -14.13 0.09 3.07
C GLY A 158 -13.15 0.60 2.04
N MET A 159 -11.86 0.76 2.38
CA MET A 159 -10.84 0.97 1.35
C MET A 159 -10.50 -0.33 0.62
N ILE A 160 -10.76 -1.49 1.23
CA ILE A 160 -10.45 -2.79 0.63
C ILE A 160 -11.45 -3.11 -0.49
N GLU A 161 -12.73 -2.82 -0.27
CA GLU A 161 -13.80 -3.08 -1.24
C GLU A 161 -13.58 -2.29 -2.54
N ILE A 162 -13.36 -0.98 -2.43
CA ILE A 162 -13.10 -0.10 -3.59
C ILE A 162 -11.82 -0.52 -4.33
N LYS A 163 -10.78 -0.96 -3.60
CA LYS A 163 -9.50 -1.35 -4.20
C LYS A 163 -9.49 -2.77 -4.75
N SER A 164 -10.50 -3.58 -4.42
CA SER A 164 -10.74 -4.89 -5.03
C SER A 164 -11.63 -4.82 -6.28
N ASP A 165 -12.23 -3.65 -6.54
CA ASP A 165 -13.03 -3.36 -7.74
C ASP A 165 -12.19 -3.49 -9.02
N GLN A 166 -12.82 -4.03 -10.06
CA GLN A 166 -12.25 -4.13 -11.39
C GLN A 166 -11.83 -2.75 -11.93
N GLN A 167 -12.61 -1.70 -11.65
CA GLN A 167 -12.25 -0.33 -12.06
C GLN A 167 -10.90 0.11 -11.48
N TYR A 168 -10.63 -0.17 -10.19
CA TYR A 168 -9.36 0.16 -9.56
C TYR A 168 -8.18 -0.62 -10.18
N LYS A 169 -8.40 -1.89 -10.53
CA LYS A 169 -7.38 -2.76 -11.14
C LYS A 169 -7.00 -2.30 -12.55
N GLU A 170 -7.94 -1.68 -13.28
CA GLU A 170 -7.72 -1.17 -14.64
C GLU A 170 -7.01 0.20 -14.68
N LEU A 171 -7.03 0.96 -13.59
CA LEU A 171 -6.32 2.23 -13.48
C LEU A 171 -4.81 2.08 -13.72
N ARG A 172 -4.14 3.13 -14.18
CA ARG A 172 -2.68 3.16 -14.21
C ARG A 172 -2.10 3.19 -12.79
N THR A 173 -0.86 2.74 -12.66
CA THR A 173 -0.11 2.73 -11.39
C THR A 173 -0.15 4.06 -10.66
N MET A 174 0.11 5.17 -11.36
CA MET A 174 0.06 6.50 -10.74
C MET A 174 -1.38 6.87 -10.34
N SER A 175 -2.36 6.62 -11.19
CA SER A 175 -3.77 6.92 -10.92
C SER A 175 -4.28 6.18 -9.69
N ARG A 176 -3.95 4.89 -9.53
CA ARG A 176 -4.22 4.13 -8.30
C ARG A 176 -3.64 4.83 -7.08
N LYS A 177 -2.34 5.13 -7.09
CA LYS A 177 -1.68 5.74 -5.95
C LYS A 177 -2.26 7.11 -5.57
N ILE A 178 -2.67 7.90 -6.57
CA ILE A 178 -3.37 9.17 -6.34
C ILE A 178 -4.75 8.92 -5.74
N LEU A 179 -5.51 7.97 -6.29
CA LEU A 179 -6.82 7.60 -5.78
C LEU A 179 -6.75 7.14 -4.31
N ASP A 180 -5.71 6.40 -3.92
CA ASP A 180 -5.49 6.03 -2.53
C ASP A 180 -5.40 7.24 -1.59
N MET A 181 -4.71 8.30 -2.00
CA MET A 181 -4.64 9.56 -1.25
C MET A 181 -6.02 10.24 -1.23
N VAL A 182 -6.73 10.26 -2.35
CA VAL A 182 -8.08 10.86 -2.46
C VAL A 182 -9.09 10.17 -1.54
N LEU A 183 -9.07 8.84 -1.50
CA LEU A 183 -9.94 8.03 -0.64
C LEU A 183 -9.56 8.13 0.84
N ALA A 184 -8.26 8.29 1.14
CA ALA A 184 -7.79 8.44 2.51
C ALA A 184 -7.98 9.83 3.11
N SER A 185 -8.19 10.84 2.26
CA SER A 185 -8.37 12.22 2.71
C SER A 185 -9.66 12.40 3.52
N PRO A 186 -9.60 13.05 4.69
CA PRO A 186 -10.80 13.43 5.45
C PRO A 186 -11.55 14.61 4.82
N THR A 187 -10.91 15.38 3.94
CA THR A 187 -11.48 16.56 3.28
C THR A 187 -11.69 16.32 1.79
N ASP A 188 -12.68 17.01 1.21
CA ASP A 188 -12.95 16.95 -0.23
C ASP A 188 -11.96 17.79 -1.05
N LEU A 189 -11.39 18.84 -0.46
CA LEU A 189 -10.28 19.60 -1.05
C LEU A 189 -8.96 19.09 -0.46
N ILE A 190 -8.11 18.55 -1.33
CA ILE A 190 -6.75 18.10 -1.00
C ILE A 190 -5.77 19.09 -1.61
N SER A 191 -4.89 19.64 -0.78
CA SER A 191 -3.86 20.59 -1.18
C SER A 191 -2.49 20.06 -0.79
N ILE A 192 -1.60 19.87 -1.76
CA ILE A 192 -0.26 19.34 -1.53
C ILE A 192 0.77 20.03 -2.43
N HIS A 193 1.90 20.45 -1.87
CA HIS A 193 2.98 21.03 -2.66
C HIS A 193 3.51 19.99 -3.66
N ARG A 194 3.77 20.41 -4.91
CA ARG A 194 4.18 19.52 -6.01
C ARG A 194 5.33 18.60 -5.62
N ASP A 195 6.36 19.13 -4.97
CA ASP A 195 7.56 18.35 -4.66
C ASP A 195 7.28 17.27 -3.62
N ASP A 196 6.38 17.55 -2.68
CA ASP A 196 5.92 16.58 -1.70
C ASP A 196 5.00 15.54 -2.32
N PHE A 197 4.19 15.94 -3.31
CA PHE A 197 3.41 15.00 -4.11
C PHE A 197 4.29 14.07 -4.96
N ILE A 198 5.38 14.57 -5.55
CA ILE A 198 6.37 13.75 -6.27
C ILE A 198 7.03 12.76 -5.31
N LYS A 199 7.42 13.20 -4.11
CA LYS A 199 7.95 12.31 -3.05
C LYS A 199 6.91 11.28 -2.63
N PHE A 200 5.65 11.66 -2.47
CA PHE A 200 4.55 10.75 -2.14
C PHE A 200 4.42 9.65 -3.19
N LEU A 201 4.48 9.99 -4.47
CA LEU A 201 4.43 9.02 -5.58
C LEU A 201 5.70 8.14 -5.66
N GLY A 202 6.76 8.47 -4.92
CA GLY A 202 8.04 7.78 -4.94
C GLY A 202 8.85 8.02 -6.21
N LEU A 203 8.54 9.11 -6.93
CA LEU A 203 9.19 9.44 -8.19
C LEU A 203 10.52 10.18 -7.97
N ASN A 204 11.46 10.01 -8.90
CA ASN A 204 12.70 10.79 -8.92
C ASN A 204 12.43 12.18 -9.53
N PRO A 205 12.80 13.29 -8.86
CA PRO A 205 12.51 14.65 -9.33
C PRO A 205 13.33 15.09 -10.56
N THR A 206 14.26 14.29 -11.09
CA THR A 206 15.18 14.70 -12.17
C THR A 206 14.51 15.09 -13.50
N ASN A 207 13.23 14.74 -13.72
CA ASN A 207 12.47 15.19 -14.91
C ASN A 207 11.08 15.75 -14.53
N ILE A 208 11.09 16.95 -13.93
CA ILE A 208 9.91 17.64 -13.40
C ILE A 208 8.82 17.84 -14.47
N ARG A 209 9.19 18.18 -15.71
CA ARG A 209 8.23 18.42 -16.80
C ARG A 209 7.46 17.16 -17.15
N SER A 210 8.16 16.04 -17.28
CA SER A 210 7.54 14.74 -17.57
C SER A 210 6.73 14.23 -16.38
N ALA A 211 7.21 14.45 -15.15
CA ALA A 211 6.47 14.11 -13.93
C ALA A 211 5.14 14.87 -13.84
N LYS A 212 5.13 16.19 -14.11
CA LYS A 212 3.90 17.00 -14.11
C LYS A 212 2.91 16.52 -15.18
N GLN A 213 3.39 16.19 -16.38
CA GLN A 213 2.51 15.67 -17.43
C GLN A 213 1.91 14.31 -17.05
N ASN A 214 2.72 13.41 -16.50
CA ASN A 214 2.28 12.10 -16.03
C ASN A 214 1.25 12.20 -14.90
N ILE A 215 1.44 13.15 -13.96
CA ILE A 215 0.47 13.45 -12.90
C ILE A 215 -0.85 13.93 -13.49
N LYS A 216 -0.82 14.87 -14.46
CA LYS A 216 -2.04 15.36 -15.11
C LYS A 216 -2.80 14.23 -15.80
N VAL A 217 -2.10 13.40 -16.55
CA VAL A 217 -2.71 12.24 -17.24
C VAL A 217 -3.35 11.28 -16.24
N ALA A 218 -2.70 11.03 -15.10
CA ALA A 218 -3.26 10.19 -14.04
C ALA A 218 -4.49 10.82 -13.38
N LEU A 219 -4.49 12.13 -13.14
CA LEU A 219 -5.64 12.85 -12.58
C LEU A 219 -6.84 12.89 -13.56
N GLU A 220 -6.60 13.09 -14.86
CA GLU A 220 -7.68 13.02 -15.86
C GLU A 220 -8.31 11.62 -15.93
N GLU A 221 -7.51 10.56 -15.79
CA GLU A 221 -8.03 9.19 -15.71
C GLU A 221 -8.95 8.99 -14.50
N LEU A 222 -8.72 9.70 -13.39
CA LEU A 222 -9.60 9.66 -12.20
C LEU A 222 -10.85 10.54 -12.34
N ARG A 223 -10.89 11.47 -13.29
CA ARG A 223 -12.09 12.29 -13.56
C ARG A 223 -13.17 11.51 -14.29
N SER A 224 -12.79 10.68 -15.27
CA SER A 224 -13.74 9.90 -16.07
C SER A 224 -14.70 9.01 -15.25
N PRO A 225 -14.23 8.22 -14.25
CA PRO A 225 -15.10 7.45 -13.37
C PRO A 225 -15.74 8.27 -12.24
N GLY A 226 -15.47 9.59 -12.17
CA GLY A 226 -16.07 10.49 -11.20
C GLY A 226 -15.42 10.51 -9.81
N TYR A 227 -14.22 9.94 -9.62
CA TYR A 227 -13.55 9.99 -8.31
C TYR A 227 -13.16 11.42 -7.90
N ILE A 228 -12.80 12.25 -8.88
CA ILE A 228 -12.50 13.67 -8.69
C ILE A 228 -13.22 14.49 -9.76
N HIS A 229 -13.60 15.73 -9.44
CA HIS A 229 -14.28 16.60 -10.41
C HIS A 229 -13.36 17.70 -10.96
N HIS A 230 -12.38 18.14 -10.19
CA HIS A 230 -11.45 19.20 -10.58
C HIS A 230 -10.05 19.02 -9.98
N PHE A 231 -9.02 19.43 -10.72
CA PHE A 231 -7.69 19.62 -10.18
C PHE A 231 -6.97 20.79 -10.86
N ALA A 232 -6.09 21.47 -10.13
CA ALA A 232 -5.28 22.55 -10.67
C ALA A 232 -3.96 22.71 -9.89
N PHE A 233 -2.94 23.24 -10.56
CA PHE A 233 -1.75 23.77 -9.89
C PHE A 233 -1.88 25.27 -9.76
N ASP A 234 -1.64 25.83 -8.57
CA ASP A 234 -1.59 27.27 -8.36
C ASP A 234 -0.21 27.86 -8.74
N ALA A 235 -0.05 29.18 -8.55
CA ALA A 235 1.20 29.90 -8.81
C ALA A 235 2.35 29.47 -7.86
N ALA A 236 2.02 28.93 -6.68
CA ALA A 236 2.97 28.44 -5.69
C ALA A 236 3.35 26.95 -5.90
N ASN A 237 2.93 26.34 -7.02
CA ASN A 237 3.10 24.90 -7.29
C ASN A 237 2.40 23.98 -6.27
N VAL A 238 1.33 24.43 -5.64
CA VAL A 238 0.44 23.58 -4.86
C VAL A 238 -0.56 22.92 -5.81
N LEU A 239 -0.65 21.60 -5.74
CA LEU A 239 -1.69 20.82 -6.42
C LEU A 239 -2.94 20.81 -5.54
N HIS A 240 -4.04 21.31 -6.09
CA HIS A 240 -5.37 21.20 -5.53
C HIS A 240 -6.15 20.12 -6.25
N ILE A 241 -6.72 19.17 -5.51
CA ILE A 241 -7.60 18.12 -6.02
C ILE A 241 -8.93 18.23 -5.29
N ASN A 242 -10.03 18.34 -6.04
CA ASN A 242 -11.37 18.34 -5.47
C ASN A 242 -12.03 16.99 -5.75
N ARG A 243 -12.32 16.26 -4.66
CA ARG A 243 -13.06 14.99 -4.68
C ARG A 243 -14.54 15.24 -4.99
N THR A 244 -15.17 14.30 -5.66
CA THR A 244 -16.63 14.34 -5.89
C THR A 244 -17.37 13.96 -4.61
N ALA A 245 -18.40 14.73 -4.23
CA ALA A 245 -19.15 14.54 -2.98
C ALA A 245 -19.84 13.16 -2.86
N GLU A 246 -20.14 12.52 -4.00
CA GLU A 246 -20.77 11.21 -4.10
C GLU A 246 -19.78 10.04 -4.19
N ALA A 247 -18.47 10.30 -4.18
CA ALA A 247 -17.48 9.23 -4.17
C ALA A 247 -17.72 8.34 -2.93
N PRO A 248 -17.81 7.00 -3.06
CA PRO A 248 -18.12 6.12 -1.95
C PRO A 248 -17.09 6.31 -0.83
N ILE A 249 -17.50 6.97 0.25
CA ILE A 249 -16.67 7.15 1.43
C ILE A 249 -16.96 5.98 2.36
N ASN A 250 -15.93 5.24 2.76
CA ASN A 250 -15.98 4.57 4.04
C ASN A 250 -15.20 5.41 5.05
N ARG A 251 -15.93 6.16 5.88
CA ARG A 251 -15.38 6.90 7.01
C ARG A 251 -15.06 5.89 8.11
N GLY A 252 -14.07 5.04 7.88
CA GLY A 252 -13.63 4.11 8.89
C GLY A 252 -13.20 4.90 10.12
N THR A 253 -13.64 4.48 11.31
CA THR A 253 -13.13 4.99 12.57
C THR A 253 -11.61 4.79 12.58
N PRO A 254 -10.78 5.81 12.90
CA PRO A 254 -9.34 5.60 13.04
C PRO A 254 -9.12 4.49 14.07
N PRO A 255 -8.23 3.51 13.80
CA PRO A 255 -7.96 2.46 14.76
C PRO A 255 -7.50 3.10 16.07
N ASN A 256 -8.06 2.62 17.17
CA ASN A 256 -7.66 3.02 18.52
C ASN A 256 -6.33 2.31 18.82
N ILE A 257 -5.25 2.73 18.15
CA ILE A 257 -3.92 2.15 18.31
C ILE A 257 -3.43 2.53 19.71
N ARG A 258 -3.55 1.59 20.67
CA ARG A 258 -2.86 1.70 21.95
C ARG A 258 -1.37 1.52 21.69
N ILE A 259 -0.69 2.63 21.42
CA ILE A 259 0.77 2.66 21.36
C ILE A 259 1.26 2.35 22.77
N HIS A 260 1.80 1.15 22.99
CA HIS A 260 2.43 0.82 24.27
C HIS A 260 3.53 1.85 24.56
N LYS A 261 3.47 2.49 25.74
CA LYS A 261 4.58 3.30 26.23
C LYS A 261 5.83 2.43 26.23
N ALA A 262 6.95 2.96 25.74
CA ALA A 262 8.24 2.32 25.94
C ALA A 262 8.44 2.07 27.45
N PRO A 263 8.97 0.91 27.86
CA PRO A 263 9.33 0.70 29.25
C PRO A 263 10.28 1.82 29.67
N GLU A 264 9.93 2.51 30.76
CA GLU A 264 10.80 3.50 31.36
C GLU A 264 12.10 2.77 31.70
N MET A 265 13.22 3.20 31.10
CA MET A 265 14.51 2.68 31.52
C MET A 265 14.74 3.21 32.94
N GLU A 266 14.50 2.34 33.92
CA GLU A 266 14.97 2.54 35.28
C GLU A 266 16.49 2.72 35.20
N ASN A 267 16.94 3.95 35.46
CA ASN A 267 18.34 4.25 35.66
C ASN A 267 18.80 3.50 36.92
N ASN A 268 19.53 2.41 36.72
CA ASN A 268 20.43 1.84 37.73
C ASN A 268 21.83 2.44 37.53
#